data_AF-A0A822GNF9-F1
#
_entry.id   AF-A0A822GNF9-F1
#
_cell.length_a   1.000
_cell.length_b   1.000
_cell.length_c   1.000
_cell.angle_alpha   90.00
_cell.angle_beta   90.00
_cell.angle_gamma   90.00
#
_symmetry.space_group_name_H-M   'P 1'
#
loop_
_entity.id
_entity.type
_entity.pdbx_description
1 polymer ?
#
loop_
_entity_poly.entity_id
_entity_poly.type
_entity_poly.pdbx_seq_one_letter_code
_entity_poly.pdbx_strand_id
1 'polypeptide(L)'
;MQLDPKQNITFINSTQQNVYLQQITPSIRFNIFFILGIPSFIAYTFIIIYTLTNKNLRSAPNNYCLLILLIVELIFQIIDLPLQLYLYHQGKVLFQNATFCFIWRLIDYSGYAAGALLLAWASFERHILIFHDRLLRSKWKNIYLHYAPP
;
A
#
# COMPACT_ATOMS: atom_id res chain seq x y z
N MET A 1 -44.58 -3.02 -29.49
CA MET A 1 -44.08 -3.63 -28.24
C MET A 1 -43.67 -2.47 -27.33
N GLN A 2 -44.60 -1.96 -26.53
CA GLN A 2 -44.38 -0.84 -25.62
C GLN A 2 -43.76 -1.39 -24.34
N LEU A 3 -42.53 -0.97 -24.00
CA LEU A 3 -41.92 -1.32 -22.73
C LEU A 3 -42.71 -0.68 -21.58
N ASP A 4 -43.04 -1.49 -20.58
CA ASP A 4 -43.78 -1.10 -19.39
C ASP A 4 -43.00 -0.04 -18.57
N PRO A 5 -43.60 1.13 -18.25
CA PRO A 5 -42.92 2.22 -17.55
C PRO A 5 -42.43 1.84 -16.15
N LYS A 6 -42.99 0.79 -15.55
CA LYS A 6 -42.57 0.29 -14.23
C LYS A 6 -41.18 -0.36 -14.25
N GLN A 7 -40.80 -1.01 -15.36
CA GLN A 7 -39.47 -1.63 -15.46
C GLN A 7 -38.36 -0.57 -15.54
N ASN A 8 -38.58 0.52 -16.27
CA ASN A 8 -37.63 1.63 -16.36
C ASN A 8 -37.36 2.29 -14.99
N ILE A 9 -38.39 2.44 -14.17
CA ILE A 9 -38.27 3.06 -12.84
C ILE A 9 -37.46 2.16 -11.88
N THR A 10 -37.62 0.84 -11.95
CA THR A 10 -36.81 -0.09 -11.14
C THR A 10 -35.34 -0.16 -11.59
N PHE A 11 -35.05 -0.06 -12.88
CA PHE A 11 -33.66 -0.01 -13.38
C PHE A 11 -32.95 1.29 -12.98
N ILE A 12 -33.63 2.44 -13.05
CA ILE A 12 -33.09 3.73 -12.61
C ILE A 12 -32.80 3.71 -11.10
N ASN A 13 -33.70 3.16 -10.29
CA ASN A 13 -33.48 3.08 -8.84
C ASN A 13 -32.32 2.15 -8.46
N SER A 14 -32.16 1.00 -9.13
CA SER A 14 -31.04 0.09 -8.86
C SER A 14 -29.68 0.66 -9.28
N THR A 15 -29.61 1.41 -10.39
CA THR A 15 -28.39 2.09 -10.83
C THR A 15 -28.06 3.29 -9.94
N GLN A 16 -29.07 4.05 -9.53
CA GLN A 16 -28.87 5.18 -8.61
C GLN A 16 -28.50 4.75 -7.18
N GLN A 17 -29.11 3.73 -6.59
CA GLN A 17 -28.72 3.23 -5.26
C GLN A 17 -27.29 2.69 -5.21
N ASN A 18 -26.83 2.05 -6.28
CA ASN A 18 -25.44 1.60 -6.40
C ASN A 18 -24.45 2.78 -6.59
N VAL A 19 -24.90 3.88 -7.20
CA VAL A 19 -24.11 5.12 -7.35
C VAL A 19 -24.04 5.90 -6.03
N TYR A 20 -25.12 5.96 -5.25
CA TYR A 20 -25.16 6.71 -3.99
C TYR A 20 -24.39 6.06 -2.84
N LEU A 21 -24.29 4.72 -2.78
CA LEU A 21 -23.46 4.02 -1.79
C LEU A 21 -21.95 4.22 -2.02
N GLN A 22 -21.54 4.75 -3.18
CA GLN A 22 -20.13 4.89 -3.56
C GLN A 22 -19.61 6.33 -3.52
N GLN A 23 -20.45 7.29 -3.10
CA GLN A 23 -20.22 8.72 -3.31
C GLN A 23 -19.79 9.43 -2.02
N ILE A 24 -18.72 8.94 -1.37
CA ILE A 24 -17.96 9.81 -0.46
C ILE A 24 -17.51 11.02 -1.29
N THR A 25 -17.95 12.22 -0.90
CA THR A 25 -17.62 13.47 -1.60
C THR A 25 -16.11 13.55 -1.81
N PRO A 26 -15.63 13.88 -3.03
CA PRO A 26 -14.19 13.95 -3.33
C PRO A 26 -13.40 14.82 -2.34
N SER A 27 -14.02 15.87 -1.80
CA SER A 27 -13.47 16.72 -0.74
C SER A 27 -13.18 15.97 0.56
N ILE A 28 -14.05 15.03 0.96
CA ILE A 28 -13.84 14.20 2.17
C ILE A 28 -12.66 13.26 1.94
N ARG A 29 -12.58 12.63 0.76
CA ARG A 29 -11.44 11.77 0.40
C ARG A 29 -10.14 12.55 0.43
N PHE A 30 -10.10 13.72 -0.22
CA PHE A 30 -8.95 14.61 -0.20
C PHE A 30 -8.50 14.94 1.23
N ASN A 31 -9.42 15.36 2.10
CA ASN A 31 -9.10 15.72 3.48
C ASN A 31 -8.55 14.53 4.28
N ILE A 32 -9.14 13.34 4.15
CA ILE A 32 -8.66 12.13 4.84
C ILE A 32 -7.25 11.78 4.38
N PHE A 33 -7.01 11.72 3.07
CA PHE A 33 -5.69 11.40 2.52
C PHE A 33 -4.64 12.44 2.89
N PHE A 34 -5.01 13.73 2.93
CA PHE A 34 -4.09 14.79 3.31
C PHE A 34 -3.72 14.74 4.80
N ILE A 35 -4.72 14.62 5.68
CA ILE A 35 -4.52 14.62 7.14
C ILE A 35 -3.77 13.36 7.60
N LEU A 36 -4.02 12.20 6.99
CA LEU A 36 -3.33 10.95 7.33
C LEU A 36 -1.99 10.79 6.60
N GLY A 37 -1.87 11.32 5.38
CA GLY A 37 -0.68 11.19 4.55
C GLY A 37 0.53 11.92 5.11
N ILE A 38 0.35 13.15 5.62
CA ILE A 38 1.44 13.94 6.22
C ILE A 38 2.09 13.23 7.43
N PRO A 39 1.34 12.85 8.49
CA PRO A 39 1.94 12.20 9.66
C PRO A 39 2.51 10.83 9.29
N SER A 40 1.91 10.11 8.35
CA SER A 40 2.44 8.85 7.85
C SER A 40 3.81 9.04 7.17
N PHE A 41 3.95 10.03 6.28
CA PHE A 41 5.22 10.34 5.63
C PHE A 41 6.33 10.72 6.62
N ILE A 42 5.99 11.54 7.62
CA ILE A 42 6.90 11.93 8.70
C ILE A 42 7.33 10.69 9.50
N ALA A 43 6.38 9.83 9.88
CA ALA A 43 6.67 8.63 10.65
C ALA A 43 7.58 7.66 9.89
N TYR A 44 7.31 7.39 8.61
CA TYR A 44 8.15 6.54 7.77
C TYR A 44 9.58 7.08 7.67
N THR A 45 9.72 8.37 7.36
CA THR A 45 11.02 9.04 7.26
C THR A 45 11.79 8.98 8.57
N PHE A 46 11.12 9.26 9.70
CA PHE A 46 11.73 9.20 11.02
C PHE A 46 12.21 7.79 11.38
N ILE A 47 11.40 6.76 11.16
CA ILE A 47 11.76 5.37 11.48
C ILE A 47 12.94 4.91 10.61
N ILE A 48 12.95 5.24 9.32
CA ILE A 48 14.07 4.92 8.42
C ILE A 48 15.36 5.58 8.91
N ILE A 49 15.34 6.89 9.18
CA ILE A 49 16.52 7.62 9.67
C ILE A 49 16.99 7.02 11.00
N TYR A 50 16.07 6.81 11.95
CA TYR A 50 16.39 6.24 13.26
C TYR A 50 17.05 4.86 13.14
N THR A 51 16.51 4.00 12.28
CA THR A 51 17.03 2.64 12.02
C THR A 51 18.40 2.68 11.34
N LEU A 52 18.61 3.62 10.40
CA LEU A 52 19.91 3.79 9.72
C LEU A 52 20.99 4.38 10.63
N THR A 53 20.64 5.31 11.52
CA THR A 53 21.59 5.93 12.45
C THR A 53 22.03 4.94 13.54
N ASN A 54 21.13 4.07 14.01
CA ASN A 54 21.42 3.14 15.10
C ASN A 54 22.04 1.83 14.58
N LYS A 55 23.35 1.66 14.78
CA LYS A 55 24.10 0.46 14.35
C LYS A 55 23.59 -0.82 15.00
N ASN A 56 23.09 -0.77 16.23
CA ASN A 56 22.58 -1.94 16.95
C ASN A 56 21.26 -2.44 16.36
N LEU A 57 20.42 -1.54 15.82
CA LEU A 57 19.20 -1.93 15.13
C LEU A 57 19.54 -2.56 13.77
N ARG A 58 20.52 -2.03 13.05
CA ARG A 58 20.92 -2.57 11.75
C ARG A 58 21.64 -3.93 11.80
N SER A 59 22.13 -4.39 12.95
CA SER A 59 22.83 -5.69 13.01
C SER A 59 21.87 -6.89 13.05
N ALA A 60 20.60 -6.68 13.38
CA ALA A 60 19.61 -7.74 13.44
C ALA A 60 18.99 -8.00 12.05
N PRO A 61 18.92 -9.25 11.56
CA PRO A 61 18.37 -9.59 10.24
C PRO A 61 16.91 -9.12 10.06
N ASN A 62 16.09 -9.27 11.10
CA ASN A 62 14.71 -8.77 11.15
C ASN A 62 14.54 -7.29 10.78
N ASN A 63 15.52 -6.47 11.17
CA ASN A 63 15.44 -5.04 10.97
C ASN A 63 15.75 -4.65 9.51
N TYR A 64 16.42 -5.52 8.75
CA TYR A 64 16.59 -5.32 7.31
C TYR A 64 15.29 -5.55 6.55
N CYS A 65 14.54 -6.61 6.84
CA CYS A 65 13.23 -6.82 6.20
C CYS A 65 12.28 -5.66 6.49
N LEU A 66 12.23 -5.19 7.75
CA LEU A 66 11.44 -4.02 8.12
C LEU A 66 11.92 -2.75 7.41
N LEU A 67 13.23 -2.53 7.29
CA LEU A 67 13.78 -1.37 6.59
C LEU A 67 13.41 -1.37 5.10
N ILE A 68 13.50 -2.53 4.43
CA ILE A 68 13.10 -2.69 3.03
C ILE A 68 11.61 -2.38 2.86
N LEU A 69 10.76 -2.94 3.74
CA LEU A 69 9.32 -2.65 3.75
C LEU A 69 9.06 -1.14 3.87
N LEU A 70 9.68 -0.46 4.84
CA LEU A 70 9.49 0.99 5.03
C LEU A 70 9.94 1.82 3.83
N ILE A 71 11.05 1.45 3.18
CA ILE A 71 11.55 2.14 1.99
C ILE A 71 10.59 1.96 0.81
N VAL A 72 10.12 0.73 0.59
CA VAL A 72 9.18 0.41 -0.50
C VAL A 72 7.87 1.18 -0.31
N GLU A 73 7.29 1.15 0.89
CA GLU A 73 6.08 1.91 1.23
C GLU A 73 6.28 3.43 1.05
N LEU A 74 7.42 3.97 1.46
CA LEU A 74 7.73 5.40 1.29
C LEU A 74 7.79 5.80 -0.20
N ILE A 75 8.40 4.96 -1.05
CA ILE A 75 8.46 5.20 -2.50
C ILE A 75 7.06 5.20 -3.10
N PHE A 76 6.23 4.22 -2.76
CA PHE A 76 4.84 4.16 -3.24
C PHE A 76 4.02 5.35 -2.75
N GLN A 77 4.18 5.75 -1.48
CA GLN A 77 3.49 6.92 -0.95
C GLN A 77 3.91 8.22 -1.65
N ILE A 78 5.18 8.39 -2.03
CA ILE A 78 5.64 9.57 -2.78
C ILE A 78 5.04 9.60 -4.20
N ILE A 79 4.86 8.44 -4.83
CA ILE A 79 4.36 8.36 -6.21
C ILE A 79 2.83 8.47 -6.23
N ASP A 80 2.15 7.67 -5.40
CA ASP A 80 0.71 7.46 -5.48
C ASP A 80 -0.08 8.56 -4.78
N LEU A 81 0.37 9.01 -3.60
CA LEU A 81 -0.35 10.01 -2.81
C LEU A 81 -0.58 11.33 -3.57
N PRO A 82 0.42 11.92 -4.27
CA PRO A 82 0.18 13.14 -5.04
C PRO A 82 -0.76 12.94 -6.22
N LEU A 83 -0.70 11.78 -6.88
CA LEU A 83 -1.59 11.43 -7.99
C LEU A 83 -3.04 11.28 -7.52
N GLN A 84 -3.25 10.62 -6.38
CA GLN A 84 -4.56 10.50 -5.74
C GLN A 84 -5.09 11.86 -5.27
N LEU A 85 -4.27 12.67 -4.60
CA LEU A 85 -4.66 14.01 -4.16
C LEU A 85 -5.05 14.90 -5.34
N TYR A 86 -4.29 14.85 -6.44
CA TYR A 86 -4.63 15.57 -7.66
C TYR A 86 -5.98 15.12 -8.22
N LEU A 87 -6.22 13.80 -8.28
CA LEU A 87 -7.50 13.24 -8.73
C LEU A 87 -8.67 13.70 -7.86
N TYR A 88 -8.53 13.68 -6.53
CA TYR A 88 -9.59 14.11 -5.62
C TYR A 88 -9.84 15.62 -5.65
N HIS A 89 -8.79 16.43 -5.91
CA HIS A 89 -8.93 17.88 -6.01
C HIS A 89 -9.54 18.33 -7.35
N GLN A 90 -9.07 17.75 -8.45
CA GLN A 90 -9.45 18.19 -9.82
C GLN A 90 -10.59 17.36 -10.41
N GLY A 91 -10.96 16.24 -9.79
CA GLY A 91 -11.93 15.29 -10.33
C GLY A 91 -11.47 14.56 -11.60
N LYS A 92 -10.20 14.72 -11.99
CA LYS A 92 -9.61 14.12 -13.19
C LYS A 92 -8.17 13.66 -12.94
N VAL A 93 -7.75 12.65 -13.68
CA VAL A 93 -6.36 12.16 -13.67
C VAL A 93 -5.42 13.20 -14.28
N LEU A 94 -4.17 13.24 -13.81
CA LEU A 94 -3.15 14.19 -14.28
C LEU A 94 -2.90 14.07 -15.79
N PHE A 95 -2.73 12.84 -16.27
CA PHE A 95 -2.63 12.53 -17.69
C PHE A 95 -3.83 11.69 -18.12
N GLN A 96 -4.67 12.23 -18.99
CA GLN A 96 -5.87 11.57 -19.51
C GLN A 96 -5.55 10.55 -20.63
N ASN A 97 -4.44 9.84 -20.49
CA ASN A 97 -4.02 8.78 -21.41
C ASN A 97 -4.38 7.42 -20.82
N ALA A 98 -5.02 6.55 -21.62
CA ALA A 98 -5.35 5.18 -21.21
C ALA A 98 -4.11 4.42 -20.71
N THR A 99 -2.97 4.56 -21.40
CA THR A 99 -1.71 3.91 -21.00
C THR A 99 -1.25 4.36 -19.61
N PHE A 100 -1.37 5.66 -19.31
CA PHE A 100 -1.01 6.19 -18.00
C PHE A 100 -1.92 5.62 -16.91
N CYS A 101 -3.24 5.57 -17.13
CA CYS A 101 -4.17 4.98 -16.18
C CYS A 101 -3.90 3.50 -15.92
N PHE A 102 -3.55 2.72 -16.95
CA PHE A 102 -3.17 1.31 -16.78
C PHE A 102 -1.88 1.15 -15.98
N ILE A 103 -0.85 1.95 -16.29
CA ILE A 103 0.42 1.92 -15.55
C ILE A 103 0.19 2.31 -14.09
N TRP A 104 -0.52 3.41 -13.86
CA TRP A 104 -0.80 3.88 -12.50
C TRP A 104 -1.59 2.85 -11.70
N ARG A 105 -2.63 2.26 -12.30
CA ARG A 105 -3.37 1.16 -11.70
C ARG A 105 -2.47 -0.04 -11.37
N LEU A 106 -1.60 -0.44 -12.30
CA LEU A 106 -0.66 -1.54 -12.05
C LEU A 106 0.26 -1.22 -10.86
N ILE A 107 0.79 0.00 -10.78
CA ILE A 107 1.65 0.46 -9.67
C ILE A 107 0.89 0.40 -8.34
N ASP A 108 -0.35 0.89 -8.30
CA ASP A 108 -1.19 0.88 -7.09
C ASP A 108 -1.45 -0.56 -6.58
N TYR A 109 -1.96 -1.44 -7.45
CA TYR A 109 -2.23 -2.83 -7.07
C TYR A 109 -0.96 -3.61 -6.71
N SER A 110 0.14 -3.40 -7.45
CA SER A 110 1.40 -4.09 -7.18
C SER A 110 2.06 -3.58 -5.91
N GLY A 111 1.99 -2.28 -5.62
CA GLY A 111 2.47 -1.69 -4.37
C GLY A 111 1.73 -2.26 -3.17
N TYR A 112 0.39 -2.29 -3.24
CA TYR A 112 -0.42 -2.89 -2.18
C TYR A 112 -0.09 -4.38 -1.95
N ALA A 113 0.05 -5.16 -3.04
CA ALA A 113 0.41 -6.57 -2.94
C ALA A 113 1.84 -6.76 -2.39
N ALA A 114 2.81 -5.95 -2.83
CA ALA A 114 4.18 -6.00 -2.36
C ALA A 114 4.27 -5.66 -0.87
N GLY A 115 3.57 -4.61 -0.42
CA GLY A 115 3.48 -4.25 0.99
C GLY A 115 2.92 -5.37 1.85
N ALA A 116 1.81 -5.97 1.41
CA ALA A 116 1.19 -7.11 2.11
C ALA A 116 2.13 -8.33 2.18
N LEU A 117 2.82 -8.67 1.09
CA LEU A 117 3.76 -9.79 1.03
C LEU A 117 4.99 -9.55 1.91
N LEU A 118 5.58 -8.36 1.86
CA LEU A 118 6.72 -7.98 2.70
C LEU A 118 6.35 -7.96 4.18
N LEU A 119 5.15 -7.47 4.53
CA LEU A 119 4.65 -7.51 5.89
C LEU A 119 4.43 -8.94 6.37
N ALA A 120 3.82 -9.80 5.54
CA ALA A 120 3.62 -11.20 5.85
C ALA A 120 4.97 -11.93 6.05
N TRP A 121 5.94 -11.64 5.19
CA TRP A 121 7.30 -12.16 5.31
C TRP A 121 7.97 -11.70 6.61
N ALA A 122 7.90 -10.41 6.94
CA ALA A 122 8.44 -9.87 8.19
C ALA A 122 7.79 -10.52 9.43
N SER A 123 6.48 -10.79 9.38
CA SER A 123 5.77 -11.51 10.45
C SER A 123 6.24 -12.96 10.56
N PHE A 124 6.45 -13.63 9.44
CA PHE A 124 6.95 -15.01 9.40
C PHE A 124 8.38 -15.11 9.94
N GLU A 125 9.27 -14.20 9.54
CA GLU A 125 10.66 -14.12 10.05
C GLU A 125 10.67 -13.97 11.58
N ARG A 126 9.87 -13.05 12.12
CA ARG A 126 9.73 -12.85 13.58
C ARG A 126 9.18 -14.07 14.29
N HIS A 127 8.17 -14.73 13.70
CA HIS A 127 7.59 -15.93 14.28
C HIS A 127 8.64 -17.05 14.40
N ILE A 128 9.43 -17.30 13.36
CA ILE A 128 10.51 -18.31 13.40
C ILE A 128 11.55 -17.95 14.45
N LEU A 129 11.96 -16.69 14.55
CA LEU A 129 12.97 -16.26 15.53
C LEU A 129 12.55 -16.44 16.97
N ILE A 130 11.26 -16.31 17.28
CA ILE A 130 10.74 -16.47 18.64
C ILE A 130 10.60 -17.96 19.01
N PHE A 131 10.06 -18.80 18.11
CA PHE A 131 9.73 -20.19 18.43
C PHE A 131 10.86 -21.20 18.10
N HIS A 132 11.82 -20.80 17.28
CA HIS A 132 12.84 -21.70 16.73
C HIS A 132 14.26 -21.09 16.77
N ASP A 133 14.59 -20.37 17.85
CA ASP A 133 15.90 -19.74 18.10
C ASP A 133 17.11 -20.68 17.90
N ARG A 134 16.96 -21.97 18.29
CA ARG A 134 18.00 -23.01 18.16
C ARG A 134 18.19 -23.50 16.73
N LEU A 135 17.18 -23.46 15.87
CA LEU A 135 17.29 -23.83 14.45
C LEU A 135 18.10 -22.79 13.67
N LEU A 136 18.03 -21.52 14.08
CA LEU A 136 18.81 -20.42 13.51
C LEU A 136 20.29 -20.46 13.92
N ARG A 137 20.59 -20.96 15.12
CA ARG A 137 21.97 -21.03 15.64
C ARG A 137 22.89 -22.04 14.91
N SER A 138 22.33 -23.04 14.23
CA SER A 138 23.10 -24.15 13.64
C SER A 138 23.24 -24.14 12.11
N LYS A 139 22.30 -23.57 11.35
CA LYS A 139 22.28 -23.72 9.88
C LYS A 139 22.22 -22.42 9.07
N TRP A 140 22.10 -21.27 9.72
CA TRP A 140 22.00 -19.97 9.03
C TRP A 140 23.35 -19.33 8.69
N LYS A 141 24.47 -19.97 8.95
CA LYS A 141 25.78 -19.42 8.58
C LYS A 141 26.12 -19.55 7.09
N ASN A 142 25.37 -20.34 6.29
CA ASN A 142 25.83 -20.63 4.93
C ASN A 142 24.82 -20.61 3.77
N ILE A 143 23.50 -20.81 3.92
CA ILE A 143 22.64 -20.96 2.71
C ILE A 143 21.27 -20.24 2.75
N TYR A 144 20.56 -20.12 3.89
CA TYR A 144 19.33 -19.31 3.94
C TYR A 144 19.58 -17.79 4.07
N LEU A 145 20.84 -17.43 4.34
CA LEU A 145 21.38 -16.09 4.58
C LEU A 145 21.66 -15.28 3.28
N HIS A 146 21.30 -15.79 2.10
CA HIS A 146 21.72 -15.14 0.83
C HIS A 146 20.64 -14.85 -0.22
N TYR A 147 19.57 -15.64 -0.43
CA TYR A 147 18.82 -15.52 -1.71
C TYR A 147 17.32 -15.88 -1.80
N ALA A 148 16.54 -16.03 -0.73
CA ALA A 148 15.12 -16.40 -0.89
C ALA A 148 14.14 -15.34 -0.37
N PRO A 149 13.80 -14.31 -1.16
CA PRO A 149 12.41 -13.84 -1.21
C PRO A 149 11.58 -14.78 -2.11
N PRO A 150 10.27 -14.95 -1.90
CA PRO A 150 9.36 -15.14 -3.02
C PRO A 150 9.30 -13.86 -3.87
#